data_AF-A0A9D5N2Y2-F1
#
_entry.id   AF-A0A9D5N2Y2-F1
#
_cell.length_a   1.000
_cell.length_b   1.000
_cell.length_c   1.000
_cell.angle_alpha   90.00
_cell.angle_beta   90.00
_cell.angle_gamma   90.00
#
_symmetry.space_group_name_H-M   'P 1'
#
loop_
_entity.id
_entity.type
_entity.pdbx_description
1 polymer ?
#
loop_
_entity_poly.entity_id
_entity_poly.type
_entity_poly.pdbx_seq_one_letter_code
_entity_poly.pdbx_strand_id
1 'polypeptide(L)'
;MGLFKPGWMSKDENKAMRSLDRVSDDEELYRIATECPHLNVQIRAVSRIRDADRRLDVALTKRLISLNVRRAALEGASEERLCLVAGKAPMCDIRLEAVDRMSDDTFLAKLVLGGAGGSRDDKRVCEAAYEKMEHPPFECSMLMCSRKADENLLHDVEGMTYPADREKLLRVVREKEGEAAGRAVMKLPYEQEREVLRELAMNGKGLARSAAVASLHLPADRDIADSIIAEPKSGRNLKQHAVRLLPEDDPVLNELCCPFCGALGSVFHHGGYDDAVDMYYSAYECRVCGREVRKHSVTGTAEVKDFSITLRELRSR
;
A
#
# COMPACT_ATOMS: atom_id res chain seq x y z
N MET A 1 32.95 22.89 -7.49
CA MET A 1 33.66 22.16 -8.56
C MET A 1 32.97 20.82 -8.77
N GLY A 2 32.01 20.74 -9.69
CA GLY A 2 31.36 19.49 -10.06
C GLY A 2 31.63 19.25 -11.54
N LEU A 3 32.70 18.53 -11.89
CA LEU A 3 33.07 18.43 -13.30
C LEU A 3 33.39 17.03 -13.82
N PHE A 4 33.48 16.02 -12.98
CA PHE A 4 33.63 14.65 -13.47
C PHE A 4 32.70 13.71 -12.72
N LYS A 5 31.79 13.08 -13.47
CA LYS A 5 31.06 11.91 -12.97
C LYS A 5 32.08 10.84 -12.59
N PRO A 6 31.85 10.07 -11.52
CA PRO A 6 32.75 8.99 -11.14
C PRO A 6 32.89 7.98 -12.29
N GLY A 7 34.03 7.30 -12.38
CA GLY A 7 34.36 6.44 -13.54
C GLY A 7 33.35 5.32 -13.79
N TRP A 8 32.70 4.82 -12.73
CA TRP A 8 31.65 3.80 -12.79
C TRP A 8 30.32 4.31 -13.38
N MET A 9 30.15 5.62 -13.57
CA MET A 9 29.03 6.23 -14.33
C MET A 9 29.38 6.46 -15.82
N SER A 10 30.46 5.87 -16.33
CA SER A 10 30.79 5.97 -17.75
C SER A 10 29.71 5.32 -18.63
N LYS A 11 29.47 5.87 -19.82
CA LYS A 11 28.61 5.23 -20.84
C LYS A 11 29.18 3.90 -21.34
N ASP A 12 30.50 3.71 -21.25
CA ASP A 12 31.19 2.47 -21.62
C ASP A 12 31.26 1.54 -20.40
N GLU A 13 30.58 0.39 -20.50
CA GLU A 13 30.52 -0.63 -19.44
C GLU A 13 31.91 -1.14 -19.05
N ASN A 14 32.82 -1.35 -20.01
CA ASN A 14 34.17 -1.82 -19.72
C ASN A 14 34.95 -0.78 -18.91
N LYS A 15 34.77 0.51 -19.22
CA LYS A 15 35.38 1.60 -18.44
C LYS A 15 34.77 1.68 -17.03
N ALA A 16 33.45 1.50 -16.91
CA ALA A 16 32.79 1.45 -15.61
C ALA A 16 33.28 0.26 -14.77
N MET A 17 33.43 -0.92 -15.39
CA MET A 17 33.95 -2.14 -14.75
C MET A 17 35.38 -1.96 -14.23
N ARG A 18 36.29 -1.42 -15.05
CA ARG A 18 37.66 -1.10 -14.62
C ARG A 18 37.68 -0.07 -13.49
N SER A 19 36.71 0.85 -13.45
CA SER A 19 36.57 1.80 -12.35
C SER A 19 36.11 1.09 -11.08
N LEU A 20 35.12 0.20 -11.18
CA LEU A 20 34.64 -0.63 -10.06
C LEU A 20 35.78 -1.45 -9.46
N ASP A 21 36.62 -2.09 -10.28
CA ASP A 21 37.74 -2.92 -9.82
C ASP A 21 38.71 -2.19 -8.86
N ARG A 22 38.77 -0.85 -8.95
CA ARG A 22 39.62 0.00 -8.09
C ARG A 22 38.94 0.45 -6.79
N VAL A 23 37.63 0.25 -6.65
CA VAL A 23 36.87 0.61 -5.44
C VAL A 23 36.96 -0.53 -4.43
N SER A 24 37.30 -0.19 -3.20
CA SER A 24 37.37 -1.13 -2.06
C SER A 24 36.45 -0.75 -0.90
N ASP A 25 35.92 0.47 -0.91
CA ASP A 25 35.03 0.98 0.12
C ASP A 25 33.61 0.45 -0.07
N ASP A 26 33.01 -0.12 0.98
CA ASP A 26 31.71 -0.78 0.91
C ASP A 26 30.56 0.22 0.67
N GLU A 27 30.69 1.47 1.15
CA GLU A 27 29.71 2.53 0.91
C GLU A 27 29.69 2.94 -0.57
N GLU A 28 30.87 3.14 -1.17
CA GLU A 28 30.96 3.43 -2.60
C GLU A 28 30.51 2.22 -3.45
N LEU A 29 30.81 0.98 -3.04
CA LEU A 29 30.27 -0.22 -3.71
C LEU A 29 28.75 -0.29 -3.63
N TYR A 30 28.14 0.05 -2.49
CA TYR A 30 26.69 0.15 -2.33
C TYR A 30 26.08 1.20 -3.26
N ARG A 31 26.73 2.38 -3.39
CA ARG A 31 26.31 3.40 -4.35
C ARG A 31 26.40 2.91 -5.79
N ILE A 32 27.49 2.23 -6.16
CA ILE A 32 27.63 1.64 -7.50
C ILE A 32 26.52 0.62 -7.76
N ALA A 33 26.24 -0.27 -6.81
CA ALA A 33 25.19 -1.28 -6.91
C ALA A 33 23.79 -0.67 -7.15
N THR A 34 23.52 0.51 -6.60
CA THR A 34 22.19 1.13 -6.64
C THR A 34 22.03 2.24 -7.69
N GLU A 35 23.13 2.82 -8.20
CA GLU A 35 23.12 3.99 -9.08
C GLU A 35 23.81 3.78 -10.43
N CYS A 36 24.63 2.73 -10.60
CA CYS A 36 25.32 2.49 -11.86
C CYS A 36 24.32 2.15 -12.98
N PRO A 37 24.47 2.69 -14.21
CA PRO A 37 23.55 2.37 -15.31
C PRO A 37 23.72 0.96 -15.89
N HIS A 38 24.82 0.26 -15.58
CA HIS A 38 25.15 -1.03 -16.18
C HIS A 38 24.87 -2.19 -15.21
N LEU A 39 24.01 -3.12 -15.64
CA LEU A 39 23.56 -4.24 -14.81
C LEU A 39 24.70 -5.12 -14.29
N ASN A 40 25.66 -5.49 -15.15
CA ASN A 40 26.76 -6.38 -14.72
C ASN A 40 27.69 -5.69 -13.71
N VAL A 41 27.86 -4.37 -13.84
CA VAL A 41 28.64 -3.57 -12.89
C VAL A 41 27.91 -3.51 -11.55
N GLN A 42 26.57 -3.35 -11.54
CA GLN A 42 25.77 -3.41 -10.32
C GLN A 42 25.91 -4.77 -9.61
N ILE A 43 25.72 -5.87 -10.33
CA ILE A 43 25.84 -7.24 -9.78
C ILE A 43 27.23 -7.48 -9.19
N ARG A 44 28.30 -7.13 -9.92
CA ARG A 44 29.67 -7.29 -9.44
C ARG A 44 30.03 -6.36 -8.29
N ALA A 45 29.39 -5.18 -8.20
CA ALA A 45 29.55 -4.31 -7.04
C ALA A 45 28.96 -4.99 -5.79
N VAL A 46 27.73 -5.51 -5.89
CA VAL A 46 27.07 -6.25 -4.80
C VAL A 46 27.91 -7.42 -4.29
N SER A 47 28.45 -8.23 -5.21
CA SER A 47 29.27 -9.39 -4.84
C SER A 47 30.59 -9.01 -4.13
N ARG A 48 31.02 -7.75 -4.25
CA ARG A 48 32.25 -7.23 -3.61
C ARG A 48 32.02 -6.49 -2.30
N ILE A 49 30.77 -6.15 -1.95
CA ILE A 49 30.44 -5.54 -0.65
C ILE A 49 30.75 -6.56 0.45
N ARG A 50 31.64 -6.23 1.38
CA ARG A 50 32.07 -7.16 2.44
C ARG A 50 31.13 -7.13 3.65
N ASP A 51 30.61 -5.96 3.98
CA ASP A 51 29.58 -5.80 4.99
C ASP A 51 28.26 -6.45 4.54
N ALA A 52 27.87 -7.52 5.25
CA ALA A 52 26.67 -8.27 4.96
C ALA A 52 25.38 -7.44 5.16
N ASP A 53 25.38 -6.47 6.07
CA ASP A 53 24.21 -5.61 6.30
C ASP A 53 24.07 -4.60 5.16
N ARG A 54 25.17 -4.01 4.69
CA ARG A 54 25.17 -3.18 3.47
C ARG A 54 24.77 -3.95 2.23
N ARG A 55 25.18 -5.21 2.11
CA ARG A 55 24.74 -6.07 1.01
C ARG A 55 23.23 -6.29 1.09
N LEU A 56 22.69 -6.56 2.28
CA LEU A 56 21.26 -6.77 2.49
C LEU A 56 20.41 -5.52 2.22
N ASP A 57 20.93 -4.32 2.54
CA ASP A 57 20.28 -3.05 2.23
C ASP A 57 19.97 -2.91 0.73
N VAL A 58 20.81 -3.48 -0.15
CA VAL A 58 20.54 -3.52 -1.60
C VAL A 58 19.28 -4.32 -1.91
N ALA A 59 19.06 -5.46 -1.25
CA ALA A 59 17.84 -6.26 -1.45
C ALA A 59 16.58 -5.55 -0.93
N LEU A 60 16.71 -4.74 0.13
CA LEU A 60 15.61 -4.04 0.81
C LEU A 60 15.31 -2.64 0.25
N THR A 61 16.20 -2.09 -0.59
CA THR A 61 16.06 -0.72 -1.08
C THR A 61 14.72 -0.50 -1.81
N LYS A 62 14.10 0.66 -1.62
CA LYS A 62 12.87 1.05 -2.36
C LYS A 62 13.17 1.61 -3.76
N ARG A 63 14.45 1.79 -4.11
CA ARG A 63 14.85 2.28 -5.44
C ARG A 63 14.52 1.25 -6.52
N LEU A 64 14.27 1.74 -7.73
CA LEU A 64 14.11 0.91 -8.92
C LEU A 64 15.48 0.36 -9.33
N ILE A 65 15.77 -0.86 -8.87
CA ILE A 65 16.95 -1.64 -9.26
C ILE A 65 16.50 -2.99 -9.82
N SER A 66 17.32 -3.57 -10.69
CA SER A 66 17.02 -4.86 -11.32
C SER A 66 16.86 -5.98 -10.29
N LEU A 67 15.95 -6.92 -10.57
CA LEU A 67 15.75 -8.14 -9.78
C LEU A 67 17.04 -8.95 -9.64
N ASN A 68 17.89 -8.99 -10.68
CA ASN A 68 19.14 -9.74 -10.64
C ASN A 68 20.15 -9.15 -9.64
N VAL A 69 20.16 -7.83 -9.46
CA VAL A 69 21.01 -7.16 -8.47
C VAL A 69 20.55 -7.51 -7.06
N ARG A 70 19.23 -7.53 -6.84
CA ARG A 70 18.64 -7.94 -5.56
C ARG A 70 18.91 -9.41 -5.26
N ARG A 71 18.83 -10.31 -6.24
CA ARG A 71 19.18 -11.74 -6.09
C ARG A 71 20.64 -11.93 -5.71
N ALA A 72 21.55 -11.21 -6.37
CA ALA A 72 22.97 -11.23 -6.02
C ALA A 72 23.22 -10.78 -4.57
N ALA A 73 22.40 -9.85 -4.06
CA ALA A 73 22.49 -9.40 -2.67
C ALA A 73 22.09 -10.47 -1.63
N LEU A 74 21.34 -11.49 -2.04
CA LEU A 74 20.96 -12.62 -1.18
C LEU A 74 22.00 -13.74 -1.18
N GLU A 75 23.06 -13.65 -1.99
CA GLU A 75 24.10 -14.67 -2.02
C GLU A 75 24.92 -14.67 -0.71
N GLY A 76 24.91 -15.82 -0.03
CA GLY A 76 25.58 -16.02 1.25
C GLY A 76 24.90 -15.32 2.44
N ALA A 77 23.64 -14.88 2.30
CA ALA A 77 22.86 -14.35 3.41
C ALA A 77 22.55 -15.45 4.45
N SER A 78 22.58 -15.10 5.74
CA SER A 78 22.16 -16.01 6.80
C SER A 78 20.63 -16.15 6.86
N GLU A 79 20.14 -17.22 7.50
CA GLU A 79 18.70 -17.47 7.68
C GLU A 79 17.96 -16.29 8.32
N GLU A 80 18.58 -15.61 9.31
CA GLU A 80 17.99 -14.41 9.93
C GLU A 80 17.78 -13.28 8.91
N ARG A 81 18.77 -13.08 8.03
CA ARG A 81 18.73 -12.03 7.00
C ARG A 81 17.75 -12.38 5.89
N LEU A 82 17.69 -13.65 5.48
CA LEU A 82 16.70 -14.14 4.53
C LEU A 82 15.27 -13.97 5.07
N CYS A 83 15.02 -14.32 6.33
CA CYS A 83 13.74 -14.10 6.99
C CYS A 83 13.36 -12.61 7.02
N LEU A 84 14.32 -11.71 7.28
CA LEU A 84 14.10 -10.27 7.23
C LEU A 84 13.69 -9.79 5.82
N VAL A 85 14.37 -10.28 4.78
CA VAL A 85 14.05 -9.95 3.38
C VAL A 85 12.68 -10.49 3.00
N ALA A 86 12.38 -11.75 3.31
CA ALA A 86 11.10 -12.36 3.04
C ALA A 86 9.92 -11.59 3.68
N GLY A 87 10.14 -10.98 4.85
CA GLY A 87 9.13 -10.17 5.53
C GLY A 87 9.02 -8.72 5.07
N LYS A 88 10.09 -8.11 4.51
CA LYS A 88 10.16 -6.65 4.31
C LYS A 88 10.54 -6.17 2.91
N ALA A 89 11.05 -7.04 2.03
CA ALA A 89 11.47 -6.60 0.71
C ALA A 89 10.26 -6.06 -0.08
N PRO A 90 10.43 -4.98 -0.86
CA PRO A 90 9.30 -4.33 -1.53
C PRO A 90 8.72 -5.13 -2.70
N MET A 91 9.46 -6.12 -3.23
CA MET A 91 9.06 -6.92 -4.39
C MET A 91 8.77 -8.36 -3.98
N CYS A 92 7.58 -8.88 -4.33
CA CYS A 92 7.17 -10.24 -4.03
C CYS A 92 8.19 -11.29 -4.49
N ASP A 93 8.73 -11.16 -5.71
CA ASP A 93 9.69 -12.13 -6.27
C ASP A 93 10.98 -12.27 -5.44
N ILE A 94 11.44 -11.17 -4.82
CA ILE A 94 12.63 -11.20 -3.95
C ILE A 94 12.31 -11.81 -2.59
N ARG A 95 11.08 -11.61 -2.11
CA ARG A 95 10.61 -12.27 -0.88
C ARG A 95 10.49 -13.77 -1.08
N LEU A 96 9.96 -14.22 -2.21
CA LEU A 96 9.87 -15.63 -2.59
C LEU A 96 11.25 -16.25 -2.75
N GLU A 97 12.17 -15.60 -3.46
CA GLU A 97 13.57 -16.07 -3.56
C GLU A 97 14.22 -16.22 -2.18
N ALA A 98 13.94 -15.31 -1.24
CA ALA A 98 14.46 -15.43 0.12
C ALA A 98 13.88 -16.68 0.82
N VAL A 99 12.57 -16.93 0.71
CA VAL A 99 11.93 -18.16 1.22
C VAL A 99 12.53 -19.40 0.56
N ASP A 100 12.78 -19.38 -0.75
CA ASP A 100 13.38 -20.49 -1.51
C ASP A 100 14.82 -20.80 -1.08
N ARG A 101 15.53 -19.86 -0.46
CA ARG A 101 16.87 -20.08 0.10
C ARG A 101 16.87 -20.49 1.57
N MET A 102 15.79 -20.26 2.31
CA MET A 102 15.69 -20.62 3.73
C MET A 102 15.51 -22.11 3.91
N SER A 103 16.20 -22.70 4.87
CA SER A 103 16.14 -24.15 5.16
C SER A 103 15.58 -24.47 6.54
N ASP A 104 15.54 -23.49 7.43
CA ASP A 104 15.14 -23.68 8.81
C ASP A 104 13.64 -23.40 9.01
N ASP A 105 12.90 -24.45 9.36
CA ASP A 105 11.46 -24.43 9.65
C ASP A 105 11.08 -23.40 10.72
N THR A 106 11.96 -23.06 11.66
CA THR A 106 11.67 -22.06 12.70
C THR A 106 11.55 -20.66 12.11
N PHE A 107 12.40 -20.30 11.14
CA PHE A 107 12.32 -19.01 10.45
C PHE A 107 11.16 -18.96 9.45
N LEU A 108 10.90 -20.08 8.75
CA LEU A 108 9.72 -20.20 7.90
C LEU A 108 8.43 -20.03 8.73
N ALA A 109 8.33 -20.69 9.89
CA ALA A 109 7.18 -20.59 10.79
C ALA A 109 7.00 -19.16 11.32
N LYS A 110 8.10 -18.51 11.70
CA LYS A 110 8.10 -17.11 12.10
C LYS A 110 7.56 -16.19 10.99
N LEU A 111 7.87 -16.48 9.72
CA LEU A 111 7.35 -15.73 8.59
C LEU A 111 5.85 -15.94 8.39
N VAL A 112 5.36 -17.17 8.48
CA VAL A 112 3.93 -17.51 8.35
C VAL A 112 3.11 -16.86 9.48
N LEU A 113 3.55 -17.03 10.73
CA LEU A 113 2.87 -16.48 11.91
C LEU A 113 3.02 -14.95 12.01
N GLY A 114 4.15 -14.41 11.54
CA GLY A 114 4.44 -12.98 11.53
C GLY A 114 3.88 -12.23 10.33
N GLY A 115 3.21 -12.92 9.39
CA GLY A 115 2.64 -12.35 8.17
C GLY A 115 1.60 -11.27 8.47
N ALA A 116 2.08 -10.04 8.64
CA ALA A 116 1.31 -8.89 9.13
C ALA A 116 0.70 -8.03 8.02
N GLY A 117 0.78 -8.44 6.76
CA GLY A 117 0.12 -7.72 5.68
C GLY A 117 -0.99 -8.56 5.07
N GLY A 118 -2.21 -8.04 5.10
CA GLY A 118 -3.33 -8.63 4.35
C GLY A 118 -3.19 -8.43 2.83
N SER A 119 -1.99 -8.20 2.31
CA SER A 119 -1.78 -8.06 0.87
C SER A 119 -1.72 -9.43 0.21
N ARG A 120 -2.09 -9.47 -1.08
CA ARG A 120 -1.99 -10.67 -1.91
C ARG A 120 -0.56 -11.22 -1.96
N ASP A 121 0.45 -10.35 -1.95
CA ASP A 121 1.85 -10.75 -2.00
C ASP A 121 2.32 -11.36 -0.69
N ASP A 122 1.87 -10.85 0.45
CA ASP A 122 2.17 -11.44 1.76
C ASP A 122 1.61 -12.85 1.88
N LYS A 123 0.40 -13.05 1.38
CA LYS A 123 -0.24 -14.35 1.34
C LYS A 123 0.57 -15.36 0.52
N ARG A 124 0.98 -15.00 -0.70
CA ARG A 124 1.82 -15.86 -1.56
C ARG A 124 3.13 -16.24 -0.88
N VAL A 125 3.76 -15.30 -0.18
CA VAL A 125 5.00 -15.54 0.56
C VAL A 125 4.78 -16.48 1.75
N CYS A 126 3.67 -16.33 2.48
CA CYS A 126 3.32 -17.24 3.57
C CYS A 126 3.00 -18.66 3.06
N GLU A 127 2.30 -18.79 1.94
CA GLU A 127 1.99 -20.08 1.31
C GLU A 127 3.27 -20.80 0.91
N ALA A 128 4.17 -20.13 0.18
CA ALA A 128 5.46 -20.70 -0.19
C ALA A 128 6.28 -21.13 1.03
N ALA A 129 6.27 -20.33 2.10
CA ALA A 129 6.97 -20.66 3.33
C ALA A 129 6.35 -21.87 4.04
N TYR A 130 5.02 -21.98 4.07
CA TYR A 130 4.30 -23.13 4.65
C TYR A 130 4.53 -24.41 3.86
N GLU A 131 4.45 -24.35 2.53
CA GLU A 131 4.66 -25.51 1.64
C GLU A 131 6.08 -26.06 1.72
N LYS A 132 7.04 -25.21 2.09
CA LYS A 132 8.44 -25.60 2.24
C LYS A 132 8.75 -26.30 3.56
N MET A 133 7.93 -26.11 4.60
CA MET A 133 8.17 -26.74 5.90
C MET A 133 7.97 -28.25 5.82
N GLU A 134 8.88 -29.02 6.41
CA GLU A 134 8.71 -30.47 6.53
C GLU A 134 7.71 -30.78 7.66
N HIS A 135 7.78 -30.03 8.76
CA HIS A 135 6.95 -30.23 9.94
C HIS A 135 6.32 -28.91 10.42
N PRO A 136 5.29 -28.40 9.72
CA PRO A 136 4.69 -27.13 10.08
C PRO A 136 4.07 -27.17 11.48
N PRO A 137 4.33 -26.16 12.33
CA PRO A 137 3.68 -26.02 13.62
C PRO A 137 2.15 -26.02 13.49
N PHE A 138 1.46 -26.47 14.53
CA PHE A 138 0.00 -26.53 14.55
C PHE A 138 -0.65 -25.16 14.28
N GLU A 139 -0.07 -24.10 14.84
CA GLU A 139 -0.51 -22.72 14.66
C GLU A 139 -0.42 -22.27 13.20
N CYS A 140 0.64 -22.67 12.49
CA CYS A 140 0.79 -22.40 11.05
C CYS A 140 -0.31 -23.11 10.27
N SER A 141 -0.58 -24.38 10.57
CA SER A 141 -1.62 -25.17 9.91
C SER A 141 -3.01 -24.57 10.14
N MET A 142 -3.33 -24.16 11.37
CA MET A 142 -4.58 -23.48 11.70
C MET A 142 -4.76 -22.18 10.92
N LEU A 143 -3.71 -21.36 10.85
CA LEU A 143 -3.74 -20.09 10.11
C LEU A 143 -3.96 -20.33 8.61
N MET A 144 -3.27 -21.30 8.01
CA MET A 144 -3.41 -21.61 6.59
C MET A 144 -4.77 -22.22 6.26
N CYS A 145 -5.32 -23.05 7.14
CA CYS A 145 -6.69 -23.56 7.01
C CYS A 145 -7.71 -22.43 7.04
N SER A 146 -7.56 -21.45 7.96
CA SER A 146 -8.44 -20.28 8.01
C SER A 146 -8.38 -19.48 6.71
N ARG A 147 -7.18 -19.22 6.17
CA ARG A 147 -6.99 -18.48 4.91
C ARG A 147 -7.62 -19.19 3.71
N LYS A 148 -7.43 -20.52 3.60
CA LYS A 148 -8.07 -21.33 2.56
C LYS A 148 -9.59 -21.34 2.67
N ALA A 149 -10.12 -21.36 3.90
CA ALA A 149 -11.56 -21.24 4.12
C ALA A 149 -12.10 -19.89 3.63
N ASP A 150 -11.35 -18.80 3.86
CA ASP A 150 -11.73 -17.47 3.37
C ASP A 150 -11.67 -17.37 1.83
N GLU A 151 -10.73 -18.04 1.16
CA GLU A 151 -10.67 -18.13 -0.30
C GLU A 151 -11.83 -18.90 -0.91
N ASN A 152 -12.13 -20.07 -0.35
CA ASN A 152 -13.25 -20.88 -0.81
C ASN A 152 -14.55 -20.08 -0.65
N LEU A 153 -14.69 -19.38 0.48
CA LEU A 153 -15.81 -18.49 0.70
C LEU A 153 -15.87 -17.34 -0.32
N LEU A 154 -14.73 -16.75 -0.67
CA LEU A 154 -14.66 -15.70 -1.69
C LEU A 154 -15.13 -16.23 -3.05
N HIS A 155 -14.64 -17.40 -3.46
CA HIS A 155 -15.06 -18.06 -4.69
C HIS A 155 -16.56 -18.41 -4.68
N ASP A 156 -17.07 -18.90 -3.54
CA ASP A 156 -18.50 -19.16 -3.37
C ASP A 156 -19.33 -17.88 -3.54
N VAL A 157 -18.90 -16.78 -2.91
CA VAL A 157 -19.55 -15.46 -3.03
C VAL A 157 -19.51 -14.96 -4.48
N GLU A 158 -18.44 -15.20 -5.23
CA GLU A 158 -18.35 -14.87 -6.66
C GLU A 158 -19.37 -15.64 -7.52
N GLY A 159 -19.68 -16.89 -7.16
CA GLY A 159 -20.74 -17.67 -7.80
C GLY A 159 -22.17 -17.31 -7.38
N MET A 160 -22.36 -16.68 -6.21
CA MET A 160 -23.70 -16.33 -5.70
C MET A 160 -24.39 -15.26 -6.55
N THR A 161 -25.70 -15.39 -6.73
CA THR A 161 -26.51 -14.42 -7.49
C THR A 161 -27.73 -13.96 -6.70
N TYR A 162 -28.04 -12.66 -6.78
CA TYR A 162 -29.29 -12.14 -6.22
C TYR A 162 -30.43 -12.30 -7.24
N PRO A 163 -31.65 -12.69 -6.83
CA PRO A 163 -32.10 -12.94 -5.46
C PRO A 163 -31.87 -14.37 -4.95
N ALA A 164 -31.45 -15.31 -5.79
CA ALA A 164 -31.40 -16.74 -5.47
C ALA A 164 -30.60 -17.07 -4.20
N ASP A 165 -29.49 -16.37 -3.96
CA ASP A 165 -28.58 -16.58 -2.83
C ASP A 165 -28.67 -15.50 -1.75
N ARG A 166 -29.77 -14.74 -1.68
CA ARG A 166 -29.97 -13.62 -0.74
C ARG A 166 -29.57 -13.97 0.70
N GLU A 167 -30.14 -15.02 1.28
CA GLU A 167 -29.87 -15.39 2.68
C GLU A 167 -28.41 -15.77 2.92
N LYS A 168 -27.75 -16.40 1.92
CA LYS A 168 -26.32 -16.73 2.03
C LYS A 168 -25.47 -15.48 2.00
N LEU A 169 -25.76 -14.54 1.09
CA LEU A 169 -25.06 -13.25 1.02
C LEU A 169 -25.20 -12.49 2.34
N LEU A 170 -26.42 -12.37 2.86
CA LEU A 170 -26.67 -11.69 4.15
C LEU A 170 -25.92 -12.35 5.31
N ARG A 171 -25.87 -13.68 5.35
CA ARG A 171 -25.10 -14.42 6.36
C ARG A 171 -23.61 -14.10 6.26
N VAL A 172 -23.04 -14.12 5.06
CA VAL A 172 -21.61 -13.79 4.85
C VAL A 172 -21.32 -12.36 5.31
N VAL A 173 -22.18 -11.42 4.95
CA VAL A 173 -22.02 -10.00 5.32
C VAL A 173 -22.06 -9.77 6.84
N ARG A 174 -22.86 -10.56 7.58
CA ARG A 174 -23.01 -10.43 9.04
C ARG A 174 -21.97 -11.18 9.85
N GLU A 175 -21.58 -12.37 9.39
CA GLU A 175 -20.73 -13.29 10.16
C GLU A 175 -19.25 -13.21 9.81
N LYS A 176 -18.91 -12.62 8.66
CA LYS A 176 -17.54 -12.61 8.13
C LYS A 176 -17.00 -11.20 8.00
N GLU A 177 -15.69 -11.09 8.12
CA GLU A 177 -14.94 -9.86 7.86
C GLU A 177 -14.10 -10.03 6.59
N GLY A 178 -13.50 -8.93 6.10
CA GLY A 178 -12.58 -8.98 4.96
C GLY A 178 -13.25 -8.99 3.58
N GLU A 179 -12.55 -9.55 2.60
CA GLU A 179 -12.88 -9.38 1.17
C GLU A 179 -14.19 -10.07 0.78
N ALA A 180 -14.44 -11.30 1.27
CA ALA A 180 -15.68 -12.02 0.99
C ALA A 180 -16.93 -11.25 1.43
N ALA A 181 -16.88 -10.63 2.63
CA ALA A 181 -17.97 -9.79 3.11
C ALA A 181 -18.15 -8.53 2.25
N GLY A 182 -17.06 -7.85 1.88
CA GLY A 182 -17.13 -6.69 0.97
C GLY A 182 -17.71 -7.05 -0.41
N ARG A 183 -17.33 -8.18 -0.99
CA ARG A 183 -17.86 -8.70 -2.27
C ARG A 183 -19.33 -9.07 -2.15
N ALA A 184 -19.72 -9.69 -1.04
CA ALA A 184 -21.11 -10.04 -0.79
C ALA A 184 -21.99 -8.78 -0.69
N VAL A 185 -21.51 -7.72 -0.02
CA VAL A 185 -22.21 -6.42 0.04
C VAL A 185 -22.44 -5.85 -1.37
N MET A 186 -21.45 -5.87 -2.25
CA MET A 186 -21.59 -5.34 -3.62
C MET A 186 -22.61 -6.11 -4.48
N LYS A 187 -23.02 -7.32 -4.07
CA LYS A 187 -24.06 -8.11 -4.75
C LYS A 187 -25.46 -7.86 -4.19
N LEU A 188 -25.58 -7.15 -3.07
CA LEU A 188 -26.88 -6.78 -2.51
C LEU A 188 -27.41 -5.54 -3.24
N PRO A 189 -28.57 -5.64 -3.91
CA PRO A 189 -29.13 -4.48 -4.59
C PRO A 189 -29.70 -3.49 -3.58
N TYR A 190 -29.37 -2.22 -3.78
CA TYR A 190 -29.67 -1.15 -2.82
C TYR A 190 -31.17 -1.06 -2.46
N GLU A 191 -32.05 -1.06 -3.47
CA GLU A 191 -33.49 -0.86 -3.28
C GLU A 191 -34.14 -1.93 -2.39
N GLN A 192 -33.64 -3.17 -2.44
CA GLN A 192 -34.20 -4.29 -1.68
C GLN A 192 -33.54 -4.46 -0.31
N GLU A 193 -32.27 -4.06 -0.15
CA GLU A 193 -31.48 -4.29 1.07
C GLU A 193 -31.03 -2.99 1.76
N ARG A 194 -31.73 -1.88 1.50
CA ARG A 194 -31.37 -0.55 1.99
C ARG A 194 -31.06 -0.51 3.48
N GLU A 195 -31.95 -1.05 4.32
CA GLU A 195 -31.76 -1.02 5.78
C GLU A 195 -30.51 -1.79 6.22
N VAL A 196 -30.22 -2.92 5.57
CA VAL A 196 -29.02 -3.72 5.85
C VAL A 196 -27.77 -2.94 5.46
N LEU A 197 -27.76 -2.29 4.29
CA LEU A 197 -26.63 -1.48 3.84
C LEU A 197 -26.41 -0.26 4.75
N ARG A 198 -27.48 0.40 5.21
CA ARG A 198 -27.42 1.51 6.17
C ARG A 198 -26.84 1.06 7.51
N GLU A 199 -27.29 -0.08 8.03
CA GLU A 199 -26.75 -0.67 9.27
C GLU A 199 -25.25 -0.97 9.13
N LEU A 200 -24.83 -1.58 8.02
CA LEU A 200 -23.43 -1.92 7.76
C LEU A 200 -22.55 -0.69 7.55
N ALA A 201 -23.05 0.35 6.90
CA ALA A 201 -22.33 1.61 6.71
C ALA A 201 -21.99 2.28 8.05
N MET A 202 -22.89 2.17 9.03
CA MET A 202 -22.70 2.76 10.36
C MET A 202 -21.92 1.84 11.30
N ASN A 203 -22.29 0.56 11.38
CA ASN A 203 -21.84 -0.36 12.44
C ASN A 203 -20.89 -1.44 11.93
N GLY A 204 -20.76 -1.61 10.62
CA GLY A 204 -19.92 -2.65 10.03
C GLY A 204 -18.42 -2.44 10.30
N LYS A 205 -17.61 -3.38 9.82
CA LYS A 205 -16.15 -3.31 9.93
C LYS A 205 -15.49 -3.59 8.58
N GLY A 206 -14.26 -3.11 8.43
CA GLY A 206 -13.38 -3.41 7.30
C GLY A 206 -14.01 -3.13 5.94
N LEU A 207 -13.84 -4.07 5.01
CA LEU A 207 -14.28 -3.95 3.62
C LEU A 207 -15.80 -3.99 3.46
N ALA A 208 -16.53 -4.69 4.33
CA ALA A 208 -18.00 -4.70 4.30
C ALA A 208 -18.58 -3.31 4.55
N ARG A 209 -18.09 -2.60 5.58
CA ARG A 209 -18.49 -1.20 5.86
C ARG A 209 -18.15 -0.28 4.68
N SER A 210 -16.94 -0.41 4.14
CA SER A 210 -16.49 0.42 3.01
C SER A 210 -17.35 0.19 1.76
N ALA A 211 -17.67 -1.07 1.44
CA ALA A 211 -18.54 -1.43 0.32
C ALA A 211 -19.97 -0.95 0.54
N ALA A 212 -20.48 -1.02 1.78
CA ALA A 212 -21.82 -0.56 2.11
C ALA A 212 -21.94 0.95 1.91
N VAL A 213 -20.95 1.73 2.38
CA VAL A 213 -20.90 3.18 2.15
C VAL A 213 -20.84 3.51 0.67
N ALA A 214 -20.03 2.78 -0.11
CA ALA A 214 -19.96 2.98 -1.57
C ALA A 214 -21.28 2.64 -2.30
N SER A 215 -22.18 1.88 -1.67
CA SER A 215 -23.47 1.47 -2.23
C SER A 215 -24.63 2.37 -1.78
N LEU A 216 -24.39 3.38 -0.93
CA LEU A 216 -25.43 4.32 -0.49
C LEU A 216 -25.85 5.24 -1.65
N HIS A 217 -27.13 5.63 -1.67
CA HIS A 217 -27.68 6.50 -2.71
C HIS A 217 -28.11 7.85 -2.11
N LEU A 218 -27.69 8.95 -2.74
CA LEU A 218 -28.19 10.29 -2.41
C LEU A 218 -29.46 10.63 -3.21
N PRO A 219 -30.36 11.46 -2.63
CA PRO A 219 -30.25 12.13 -1.33
C PRO A 219 -30.63 11.25 -0.12
N ALA A 220 -31.06 10.01 -0.37
CA ALA A 220 -31.74 9.17 0.62
C ALA A 220 -30.87 8.80 1.84
N ASP A 221 -29.54 8.77 1.70
CA ASP A 221 -28.60 8.40 2.77
C ASP A 221 -27.61 9.51 3.17
N ARG A 222 -27.99 10.78 2.95
CA ARG A 222 -27.15 11.93 3.30
C ARG A 222 -26.75 11.95 4.77
N ASP A 223 -27.68 11.59 5.65
CA ASP A 223 -27.49 11.54 7.09
C ASP A 223 -26.33 10.61 7.51
N ILE A 224 -26.18 9.48 6.81
CA ILE A 224 -25.11 8.52 7.04
C ILE A 224 -23.77 9.04 6.52
N ALA A 225 -23.76 9.62 5.31
CA ALA A 225 -22.55 10.21 4.74
C ALA A 225 -21.99 11.31 5.64
N ASP A 226 -22.85 12.23 6.10
CA ASP A 226 -22.49 13.31 7.02
C ASP A 226 -21.95 12.75 8.35
N SER A 227 -22.59 11.71 8.89
CA SER A 227 -22.15 11.06 10.14
C SER A 227 -20.74 10.44 10.00
N ILE A 228 -20.47 9.75 8.89
CA ILE A 228 -19.15 9.13 8.63
C ILE A 228 -18.05 10.17 8.45
N ILE A 229 -18.38 11.27 7.75
CA ILE A 229 -17.46 12.38 7.52
C ILE A 229 -17.09 13.05 8.85
N ALA A 230 -18.09 13.32 9.68
CA ALA A 230 -17.94 13.95 10.99
C ALA A 230 -17.21 13.05 12.01
N GLU A 231 -17.37 11.72 11.93
CA GLU A 231 -16.74 10.79 12.86
C GLU A 231 -15.19 10.87 12.79
N PRO A 232 -14.48 11.26 13.88
CA PRO A 232 -13.02 11.42 13.84
C PRO A 232 -12.26 10.11 13.63
N LYS A 233 -12.86 8.99 14.03
CA LYS A 233 -12.25 7.66 13.98
C LYS A 233 -12.44 6.94 12.64
N SER A 234 -13.25 7.49 11.73
CA SER A 234 -13.46 6.87 10.42
C SER A 234 -12.16 6.84 9.64
N GLY A 235 -11.83 5.67 9.08
CA GLY A 235 -10.68 5.52 8.20
C GLY A 235 -10.78 6.43 6.99
N ARG A 236 -9.62 6.89 6.50
CA ARG A 236 -9.51 7.81 5.36
C ARG A 236 -10.29 7.36 4.11
N ASN A 237 -10.22 6.08 3.78
CA ASN A 237 -10.93 5.50 2.63
C ASN A 237 -12.45 5.58 2.81
N LEU A 238 -12.94 5.38 4.04
CA LEU A 238 -14.37 5.45 4.33
C LEU A 238 -14.90 6.87 4.14
N LYS A 239 -14.15 7.86 4.63
CA LYS A 239 -14.46 9.28 4.40
C LYS A 239 -14.44 9.65 2.93
N GLN A 240 -13.48 9.12 2.16
CA GLN A 240 -13.43 9.31 0.70
C GLN A 240 -14.68 8.77 0.01
N HIS A 241 -15.13 7.56 0.37
CA HIS A 241 -16.35 7.01 -0.19
C HIS A 241 -17.58 7.85 0.16
N ALA A 242 -17.73 8.27 1.42
CA ALA A 242 -18.83 9.14 1.84
C ALA A 242 -18.82 10.50 1.12
N VAL A 243 -17.65 11.12 0.96
CA VAL A 243 -17.47 12.38 0.24
C VAL A 243 -17.85 12.27 -1.24
N ARG A 244 -17.52 11.15 -1.90
CA ARG A 244 -17.87 10.92 -3.32
C ARG A 244 -19.36 10.84 -3.58
N LEU A 245 -20.17 10.60 -2.55
CA LEU A 245 -21.62 10.59 -2.68
C LEU A 245 -22.18 12.00 -2.75
N LEU A 246 -21.52 12.98 -2.13
CA LEU A 246 -22.01 14.36 -2.03
C LEU A 246 -21.98 15.05 -3.40
N PRO A 247 -22.97 15.92 -3.71
CA PRO A 247 -22.93 16.80 -4.86
C PRO A 247 -21.66 17.68 -4.87
N GLU A 248 -21.18 18.05 -6.06
CA GLU A 248 -19.97 18.89 -6.20
C GLU A 248 -20.08 20.25 -5.50
N ASP A 249 -21.31 20.77 -5.37
CA ASP A 249 -21.64 22.04 -4.71
C ASP A 249 -22.00 21.87 -3.22
N ASP A 250 -21.81 20.68 -2.64
CA ASP A 250 -22.19 20.42 -1.26
C ASP A 250 -21.33 21.24 -0.27
N PRO A 251 -21.93 22.01 0.65
CA PRO A 251 -21.20 22.85 1.59
C PRO A 251 -20.26 22.06 2.50
N VAL A 252 -20.53 20.77 2.76
CA VAL A 252 -19.65 19.91 3.55
C VAL A 252 -18.28 19.79 2.88
N LEU A 253 -18.20 19.75 1.55
CA LEU A 253 -16.92 19.68 0.83
C LEU A 253 -16.02 20.87 1.12
N ASN A 254 -16.60 22.07 1.28
CA ASN A 254 -15.85 23.27 1.63
C ASN A 254 -15.27 23.17 3.05
N GLU A 255 -16.02 22.60 4.00
CA GLU A 255 -15.55 22.44 5.38
C GLU A 255 -14.36 21.45 5.48
N LEU A 256 -14.33 20.45 4.61
CA LEU A 256 -13.31 19.40 4.58
C LEU A 256 -11.96 19.82 3.97
N CYS A 257 -11.97 20.81 3.07
CA CYS A 257 -10.78 21.27 2.34
C CYS A 257 -9.91 22.28 3.10
N CYS A 258 -10.24 22.60 4.36
CA CYS A 258 -9.49 23.55 5.16
C CYS A 258 -8.07 23.03 5.51
N PRO A 259 -6.98 23.64 5.01
CA PRO A 259 -5.61 23.19 5.25
C PRO A 259 -5.17 23.37 6.71
N PHE A 260 -5.83 24.29 7.43
CA PHE A 260 -5.56 24.56 8.85
C PHE A 260 -6.26 23.58 9.79
N CYS A 261 -7.36 22.99 9.33
CA CYS A 261 -8.23 22.12 10.12
C CYS A 261 -7.76 20.66 10.05
N GLY A 262 -6.86 20.33 9.12
CA GLY A 262 -6.10 19.08 9.07
C GLY A 262 -6.92 17.80 8.83
N ALA A 263 -8.25 17.88 8.72
CA ALA A 263 -9.09 16.70 8.70
C ALA A 263 -8.89 15.85 7.42
N LEU A 264 -8.69 16.48 6.26
CA LEU A 264 -8.71 15.78 4.97
C LEU A 264 -7.78 16.34 3.89
N GLY A 265 -6.81 17.21 4.24
CA GLY A 265 -5.83 17.73 3.27
C GLY A 265 -5.05 16.64 2.52
N SER A 266 -5.10 15.39 2.98
CA SER A 266 -4.55 14.24 2.28
C SER A 266 -5.58 13.52 1.39
N VAL A 267 -6.88 13.55 1.70
CA VAL A 267 -7.92 12.79 0.97
C VAL A 267 -8.02 13.14 -0.52
N PHE A 268 -7.67 14.37 -0.89
CA PHE A 268 -7.71 14.81 -2.28
C PHE A 268 -6.38 14.66 -3.05
N HIS A 269 -5.29 14.22 -2.41
CA HIS A 269 -3.95 14.26 -3.03
C HIS A 269 -3.44 12.94 -3.65
N HIS A 270 -4.13 11.80 -3.49
CA HIS A 270 -3.64 10.51 -4.02
C HIS A 270 -4.74 9.63 -4.65
N GLY A 271 -5.43 10.18 -5.65
CA GLY A 271 -6.01 9.33 -6.70
C GLY A 271 -4.96 9.18 -7.80
N GLY A 272 -4.33 8.00 -7.92
CA GLY A 272 -3.45 7.66 -9.06
C GLY A 272 -4.23 7.40 -10.35
N TYR A 273 -5.27 8.20 -10.61
CA TYR A 273 -5.99 8.26 -11.87
C TYR A 273 -5.62 9.61 -12.50
N ASP A 274 -5.27 9.61 -13.78
CA ASP A 274 -4.85 10.78 -14.56
C ASP A 274 -5.89 11.91 -14.64
N ASP A 275 -7.07 11.73 -14.06
CA ASP A 275 -8.04 12.78 -13.84
C ASP A 275 -7.72 13.46 -12.50
N ALA A 276 -6.82 14.45 -12.55
CA ALA A 276 -6.81 15.48 -11.52
C ALA A 276 -8.23 16.05 -11.47
N VAL A 277 -8.96 15.77 -10.39
CA VAL A 277 -10.19 16.51 -10.10
C VAL A 277 -9.72 17.93 -9.85
N ASP A 278 -9.75 18.76 -10.89
CA ASP A 278 -9.55 20.19 -10.83
C ASP A 278 -10.71 20.78 -10.01
N MET A 279 -10.61 20.70 -8.68
CA MET A 279 -11.59 21.31 -7.80
C MET A 279 -11.34 22.82 -7.78
N TYR A 280 -12.12 23.53 -8.59
CA TYR A 280 -12.16 24.98 -8.62
C TYR A 280 -12.95 25.52 -7.43
N TYR A 281 -12.29 25.80 -6.30
CA TYR A 281 -12.95 26.52 -5.20
C TYR A 281 -12.79 28.04 -5.36
N SER A 282 -13.89 28.78 -5.18
CA SER A 282 -13.90 30.19 -4.79
C SER A 282 -13.46 30.35 -3.33
N ALA A 283 -13.03 31.55 -2.92
CA ALA A 283 -12.72 31.80 -1.51
C ALA A 283 -13.92 31.46 -0.62
N TYR A 284 -13.68 30.75 0.49
CA TYR A 284 -14.72 30.37 1.45
C TYR A 284 -14.21 30.55 2.88
N GLU A 285 -15.12 30.82 3.81
CA GLU A 285 -14.82 30.84 5.24
C GLU A 285 -15.03 29.44 5.81
N CYS A 286 -13.99 28.84 6.38
CA CYS A 286 -14.10 27.53 7.00
C CYS A 286 -14.95 27.62 8.27
N ARG A 287 -16.09 26.92 8.32
CA ARG A 287 -16.98 26.94 9.49
C ARG A 287 -16.37 26.35 10.75
N VAL A 288 -15.37 25.46 10.63
CA VAL A 288 -14.72 24.82 11.77
C VAL A 288 -13.77 25.78 12.50
N CYS A 289 -13.05 26.64 11.77
CA CYS A 289 -12.03 27.51 12.35
C CYS A 289 -12.23 29.02 12.11
N GLY A 290 -13.29 29.41 11.39
CA GLY A 290 -13.59 30.79 11.02
C GLY A 290 -12.54 31.45 10.11
N ARG A 291 -11.61 30.66 9.52
CA ARG A 291 -10.56 31.21 8.65
C ARG A 291 -11.04 31.23 7.21
N GLU A 292 -10.83 32.37 6.56
CA GLU A 292 -10.99 32.50 5.12
C GLU A 292 -9.90 31.68 4.42
N VAL A 293 -10.31 30.64 3.69
CA VAL A 293 -9.44 29.85 2.82
C VAL A 293 -9.46 30.51 1.45
N ARG A 294 -8.36 31.21 1.13
CA ARG A 294 -8.18 31.86 -0.17
C ARG A 294 -7.45 30.93 -1.14
N LYS A 295 -7.88 30.96 -2.40
CA LYS A 295 -7.38 30.13 -3.50
C LYS A 295 -5.89 30.40 -3.77
N HIS A 296 -5.12 29.34 -3.94
CA HIS A 296 -3.86 29.37 -4.70
C HIS A 296 -4.02 28.41 -5.88
N SER A 297 -4.31 28.95 -7.07
CA SER A 297 -4.27 28.17 -8.30
C SER A 297 -2.83 27.97 -8.72
N VAL A 298 -2.33 26.74 -8.64
CA VAL A 298 -1.08 26.34 -9.33
C VAL A 298 -1.49 25.69 -10.64
N THR A 299 -1.70 26.50 -11.67
CA THR A 299 -1.87 25.99 -13.03
C THR A 299 -0.48 25.87 -13.67
N GLY A 300 0.01 24.64 -13.81
CA GLY A 300 1.23 24.34 -14.56
C GLY A 300 1.88 23.03 -14.12
N THR A 301 2.37 22.27 -15.09
CA THR A 301 3.15 21.02 -14.93
C THR A 301 4.55 21.26 -14.34
N ALA A 302 4.66 22.16 -13.36
CA ALA A 302 5.90 22.42 -12.65
C ALA A 302 6.16 21.27 -11.66
N GLU A 303 7.34 20.66 -11.76
CA GLU A 303 7.82 19.61 -10.87
C GLU A 303 7.47 19.92 -9.41
N VAL A 304 6.71 19.02 -8.77
CA VAL A 304 6.36 19.08 -7.36
C VAL A 304 7.64 18.89 -6.51
N LYS A 305 8.42 19.96 -6.34
CA LYS A 305 9.57 20.00 -5.41
C LYS A 305 9.37 20.97 -4.24
N ASP A 306 8.46 21.94 -4.33
CA ASP A 306 8.42 23.07 -3.39
C ASP A 306 7.22 23.12 -2.40
N PHE A 307 6.38 22.09 -2.34
CA PHE A 307 5.25 22.09 -1.39
C PHE A 307 5.65 22.09 0.10
N SER A 308 6.90 21.70 0.41
CA SER A 308 7.39 21.64 1.79
C SER A 308 7.85 22.99 2.37
N ILE A 309 8.11 23.98 1.50
CA ILE A 309 8.61 25.30 1.92
C ILE A 309 7.44 26.20 2.36
N THR A 310 6.31 26.16 1.66
CA THR A 310 5.17 27.05 1.91
C THR A 310 4.43 26.74 3.21
N LEU A 311 4.32 25.47 3.61
CA LEU A 311 3.72 25.09 4.89
C LEU A 311 4.56 25.49 6.11
N ARG A 312 5.87 25.65 5.94
CA ARG A 312 6.79 26.07 7.02
C ARG A 312 6.65 27.57 7.29
N GLU A 313 6.54 28.39 6.24
CA GLU A 313 6.37 29.84 6.36
C GLU A 313 4.96 30.23 6.86
N LEU A 314 3.92 29.47 6.49
CA LEU A 314 2.56 29.69 6.97
C LEU A 314 2.31 29.23 8.42
N ARG A 315 3.16 28.35 8.98
CA ARG A 315 3.11 27.98 10.41
C ARG A 315 3.88 28.93 11.32
N SER A 316 4.75 29.77 10.76
CA SER A 316 5.52 30.79 11.50
C SER A 316 4.81 32.14 11.61
N ARG A 317 3.60 32.27 11.05
CA ARG A 317 2.71 33.42 11.19
C ARG A 317 1.42 32.99 11.89
#